data_AF-A0A367QD44-F1
#
_entry.id   AF-A0A367QD44-F1
#
_cell.length_a   1.000
_cell.length_b   1.000
_cell.length_c   1.000
_cell.angle_alpha   90.00
_cell.angle_beta   90.00
_cell.angle_gamma   90.00
#
_symmetry.space_group_name_H-M   'P 1'
#
loop_
_entity.id
_entity.type
_entity.pdbx_description
1 polymer ?
#
loop_
_entity_poly.entity_id
_entity_poly.type
_entity_poly.pdbx_seq_one_letter_code
_entity_poly.pdbx_strand_id
1 'polypeptide(L)'
;MFNSKRCLKYREKFDSTSAHLERASNGVNVTINTGSLEINNGSVIASSTRGKGNSSNIIINARDRILLDGKNGNIFSHIINAVQPNAEGNAGNIQITTGTLKATNGVFISSSSFAKGNAGNISIKAGELFIKNGATISAFSGGEGNAGNIFIDTRDAVVIDGFSGVFSYLSPEGVGKGGDIQITTNSLTLSNGGQLNATSFGKGNGGDIIVNAGDAIGIDGVGSYGSSSGVFTSLEGESEGRGGNINLTTGSLFLTNGGIVSASTFSTGNAGNITIDASDRILIDGVDTTGFSSGVLSTVNREAVGNGGNINLKTGSLFLTNGGIVNASTSSIGNAGDITIDASDRILIDAFD
;
A
#
# COMPACT_ATOMS: atom_id res chain seq x y z
N MET A 1 49.72 -15.52 -7.42
CA MET A 1 50.23 -14.29 -6.76
C MET A 1 49.97 -13.10 -7.67
N PHE A 2 49.70 -11.94 -7.07
CA PHE A 2 49.25 -10.66 -7.64
C PHE A 2 47.73 -10.39 -7.73
N ASN A 3 47.24 -9.96 -6.57
CA ASN A 3 46.30 -8.86 -6.31
C ASN A 3 46.07 -7.88 -7.48
N SER A 4 44.81 -7.52 -7.69
CA SER A 4 44.41 -6.20 -8.15
C SER A 4 43.01 -5.86 -7.64
N LYS A 5 42.95 -5.37 -6.39
CA LYS A 5 41.84 -4.55 -5.90
C LYS A 5 41.74 -3.29 -6.77
N ARG A 6 40.69 -3.17 -7.59
CA ARG A 6 40.23 -1.88 -8.09
C ARG A 6 38.88 -1.57 -7.49
N CYS A 7 38.94 -0.88 -6.36
CA CYS A 7 37.85 -0.11 -5.80
C CYS A 7 37.56 1.02 -6.80
N LEU A 8 36.48 0.90 -7.57
CA LEU A 8 35.95 1.99 -8.37
C LEU A 8 35.30 3.00 -7.43
N LYS A 9 36.07 4.05 -7.12
CA LYS A 9 35.54 5.30 -6.56
C LYS A 9 34.53 5.88 -7.54
N TYR A 10 33.30 6.11 -7.10
CA TYR A 10 32.48 7.17 -7.64
C TYR A 10 32.25 8.22 -6.56
N ARG A 11 32.65 9.44 -6.92
CA ARG A 11 32.48 10.69 -6.18
C ARG A 11 31.06 11.19 -6.43
N GLU A 12 30.28 11.33 -5.38
CA GLU A 12 29.46 12.52 -5.17
C GLU A 12 29.74 12.99 -3.75
N LYS A 13 29.78 14.32 -3.54
CA LYS A 13 30.05 14.93 -2.23
C LYS A 13 28.85 14.60 -1.32
N PHE A 14 29.05 13.85 -0.25
CA PHE A 14 27.99 13.56 0.72
C PHE A 14 28.38 14.04 2.11
N ASP A 15 27.45 14.76 2.74
CA ASP A 15 27.57 15.35 4.07
C ASP A 15 27.62 14.25 5.16
N SER A 16 28.40 14.51 6.20
CA SER A 16 29.01 13.55 7.13
C SER A 16 28.10 12.97 8.23
N THR A 17 26.80 12.72 7.98
CA THR A 17 25.84 12.36 9.06
C THR A 17 25.02 11.07 8.89
N SER A 18 25.22 10.27 7.83
CA SER A 18 24.46 9.03 7.58
C SER A 18 25.29 7.75 7.73
N ALA A 19 24.67 6.68 8.27
CA ALA A 19 25.23 5.33 8.27
C ALA A 19 24.65 4.50 7.10
N HIS A 20 25.51 3.79 6.38
CA HIS A 20 25.13 3.01 5.20
C HIS A 20 25.55 1.55 5.35
N LEU A 21 24.58 0.64 5.25
CA LEU A 21 24.80 -0.80 5.14
C LEU A 21 24.28 -1.28 3.78
N GLU A 22 25.16 -1.33 2.78
CA GLU A 22 24.84 -1.75 1.41
C GLU A 22 25.56 -3.05 1.05
N ARG A 23 24.86 -3.98 0.40
CA ARG A 23 25.48 -5.14 -0.25
C ARG A 23 25.04 -5.28 -1.71
N ALA A 24 26.04 -5.36 -2.59
CA ALA A 24 25.85 -5.77 -3.98
C ALA A 24 25.70 -7.30 -4.08
N SER A 25 24.76 -7.73 -4.92
CA SER A 25 24.45 -9.10 -5.38
C SER A 25 25.57 -10.14 -5.19
N ASN A 26 25.24 -11.25 -4.48
CA ASN A 26 25.82 -12.60 -4.62
C ASN A 26 25.19 -13.60 -3.60
N GLY A 27 23.86 -13.54 -3.40
CA GLY A 27 23.13 -14.56 -2.62
C GLY A 27 23.36 -14.57 -1.11
N VAL A 28 23.86 -13.47 -0.51
CA VAL A 28 24.04 -13.37 0.95
C VAL A 28 23.21 -12.23 1.51
N ASN A 29 22.26 -12.57 2.38
CA ASN A 29 21.32 -11.63 2.99
C ASN A 29 22.02 -10.56 3.83
N VAL A 30 21.35 -9.41 3.97
CA VAL A 30 21.58 -8.49 5.08
C VAL A 30 20.72 -8.99 6.25
N THR A 31 21.33 -9.30 7.38
CA THR A 31 20.62 -9.79 8.57
C THR A 31 21.01 -8.97 9.79
N ILE A 32 20.02 -8.40 10.48
CA ILE A 32 20.20 -7.66 11.73
C ILE A 32 19.39 -8.36 12.80
N ASN A 33 20.04 -8.74 13.90
CA ASN A 33 19.40 -9.28 15.10
C ASN A 33 19.77 -8.39 16.29
N THR A 34 18.78 -7.79 16.95
CA THR A 34 19.01 -6.83 18.03
C THR A 34 17.85 -6.80 19.03
N GLY A 35 18.03 -6.13 20.17
CA GLY A 35 16.92 -5.76 21.06
C GLY A 35 16.09 -4.64 20.44
N SER A 36 16.75 -3.55 20.04
CA SER A 36 16.14 -2.40 19.37
C SER A 36 16.99 -1.93 18.20
N LEU A 37 16.35 -1.38 17.17
CA LEU A 37 17.01 -0.78 16.01
C LEU A 37 16.50 0.65 15.80
N GLU A 38 17.40 1.59 15.56
CA GLU A 38 17.06 2.97 15.23
C GLU A 38 17.76 3.37 13.93
N ILE A 39 16.99 3.84 12.94
CA ILE A 39 17.45 4.24 11.62
C ILE A 39 17.02 5.69 11.41
N ASN A 40 17.94 6.62 11.69
CA ASN A 40 17.66 8.05 11.74
C ASN A 40 18.54 8.82 10.76
N ASN A 41 18.19 10.08 10.49
CA ASN A 41 19.05 11.06 9.82
C ASN A 41 19.55 10.63 8.42
N GLY A 42 18.72 9.96 7.64
CA GLY A 42 19.10 9.52 6.29
C GLY A 42 19.89 8.22 6.24
N SER A 43 19.89 7.46 7.32
CA SER A 43 20.55 6.16 7.34
C SER A 43 19.86 5.17 6.39
N VAL A 44 20.65 4.30 5.77
CA VAL A 44 20.17 3.39 4.73
C VAL A 44 20.62 1.95 5.00
N ILE A 45 19.66 1.03 4.95
CA ILE A 45 19.90 -0.41 4.79
C ILE A 45 19.49 -0.78 3.38
N ALA A 46 20.41 -1.30 2.57
CA ALA A 46 20.12 -1.58 1.17
C ALA A 46 20.70 -2.91 0.66
N SER A 47 19.95 -3.54 -0.25
CA SER A 47 20.47 -4.54 -1.18
C SER A 47 20.06 -4.13 -2.60
N SER A 48 21.00 -4.18 -3.55
CA SER A 48 20.69 -3.84 -4.93
C SER A 48 21.38 -4.76 -5.94
N THR A 49 20.70 -4.97 -7.07
CA THR A 49 21.24 -5.60 -8.28
C THR A 49 21.47 -4.53 -9.35
N ARG A 50 22.69 -4.51 -9.94
CA ARG A 50 23.07 -3.62 -11.05
C ARG A 50 23.50 -4.35 -12.32
N GLY A 51 23.33 -5.68 -12.37
CA GLY A 51 23.73 -6.55 -13.47
C GLY A 51 22.84 -7.79 -13.53
N LYS A 52 23.38 -8.93 -13.96
CA LYS A 52 22.65 -10.22 -13.90
C LYS A 52 22.67 -10.78 -12.47
N GLY A 53 21.52 -11.20 -11.97
CA GLY A 53 21.37 -11.94 -10.72
C GLY A 53 20.32 -11.34 -9.77
N ASN A 54 19.77 -12.18 -8.88
CA ASN A 54 18.76 -11.73 -7.92
C ASN A 54 19.39 -10.90 -6.79
N SER A 55 18.65 -9.90 -6.30
CA SER A 55 19.07 -9.12 -5.12
C SER A 55 18.96 -9.97 -3.84
N SER A 56 19.73 -9.61 -2.81
CA SER A 56 19.73 -10.36 -1.54
C SER A 56 18.56 -9.91 -0.66
N ASN A 57 18.10 -10.76 0.26
CA ASN A 57 17.05 -10.36 1.18
C ASN A 57 17.60 -9.43 2.26
N ILE A 58 16.74 -8.55 2.78
CA ILE A 58 16.97 -7.80 4.01
C ILE A 58 16.10 -8.41 5.10
N ILE A 59 16.71 -8.86 6.18
CA ILE A 59 16.05 -9.53 7.30
C ILE A 59 16.38 -8.76 8.57
N ILE A 60 15.38 -8.20 9.24
CA ILE A 60 15.56 -7.43 10.47
C ILE A 60 14.70 -8.03 11.57
N ASN A 61 15.35 -8.51 12.62
CA ASN A 61 14.71 -9.03 13.82
C ASN A 61 15.11 -8.15 15.01
N ALA A 62 14.17 -7.39 15.54
CA ALA A 62 14.39 -6.55 16.71
C ALA A 62 13.37 -6.92 17.79
N ARG A 63 13.80 -7.44 18.94
CA ARG A 63 12.88 -7.96 19.97
C ARG A 63 11.84 -6.93 20.44
N ASP A 64 12.26 -5.69 20.67
CA ASP A 64 11.43 -4.65 21.28
C ASP A 64 10.84 -3.69 20.25
N ARG A 65 11.70 -2.95 19.53
CA ARG A 65 11.25 -1.92 18.60
C ARG A 65 12.20 -1.68 17.45
N ILE A 66 11.64 -1.18 16.36
CA ILE A 66 12.35 -0.54 15.25
C ILE A 66 11.78 0.87 15.07
N LEU A 67 12.63 1.88 15.20
CA LEU A 67 12.31 3.27 14.90
C LEU A 67 13.02 3.68 13.61
N LEU A 68 12.26 4.10 12.62
CA LEU A 68 12.77 4.78 11.43
C LEU A 68 12.24 6.20 11.43
N ASP A 69 13.16 7.16 11.34
CA ASP A 69 12.84 8.57 11.32
C ASP A 69 13.65 9.29 10.22
N GLY A 70 12.96 9.98 9.34
CA GLY A 70 13.58 10.90 8.39
C GLY A 70 13.83 12.28 9.02
N LYS A 71 14.76 13.06 8.46
CA LYS A 71 15.05 14.41 8.95
C LYS A 71 14.26 15.44 8.14
N ASN A 72 13.23 16.04 8.77
CA ASN A 72 12.51 17.24 8.31
C ASN A 72 12.09 17.23 6.81
N GLY A 73 11.72 16.07 6.27
CA GLY A 73 11.26 15.93 4.88
C GLY A 73 12.32 16.07 3.77
N ASN A 74 13.60 16.31 4.11
CA ASN A 74 14.68 16.50 3.14
C ASN A 74 15.75 15.41 3.16
N ILE A 75 15.83 14.62 4.23
CA ILE A 75 16.72 13.46 4.32
C ILE A 75 15.90 12.24 4.71
N PHE A 76 15.71 11.34 3.76
CA PHE A 76 14.91 10.14 3.96
C PHE A 76 15.77 8.99 4.45
N SER A 77 15.33 8.34 5.53
CA SER A 77 15.90 7.07 5.99
C SER A 77 15.25 5.92 5.22
N HIS A 78 16.04 4.90 4.87
CA HIS A 78 15.62 3.90 3.90
C HIS A 78 15.91 2.46 4.33
N ILE A 79 14.98 1.56 4.01
CA ILE A 79 15.25 0.13 3.83
C ILE A 79 14.89 -0.20 2.37
N ILE A 80 15.87 -0.51 1.53
CA ILE A 80 15.65 -0.66 0.08
C ILE A 80 16.16 -2.00 -0.43
N ASN A 81 15.29 -2.69 -1.18
CA ASN A 81 15.68 -3.68 -2.17
C ASN A 81 15.41 -3.13 -3.57
N ALA A 82 16.38 -3.17 -4.47
CA ALA A 82 16.20 -2.58 -5.81
C ALA A 82 16.96 -3.31 -6.92
N VAL A 83 16.26 -3.64 -7.99
CA VAL A 83 16.86 -4.00 -9.28
C VAL A 83 16.93 -2.74 -10.14
N GLN A 84 18.15 -2.28 -10.41
CA GLN A 84 18.40 -1.03 -11.13
C GLN A 84 18.09 -1.15 -12.63
N PRO A 85 17.85 -0.02 -13.34
CA PRO A 85 17.64 -0.03 -14.79
C PRO A 85 18.77 -0.79 -15.53
N ASN A 86 18.41 -1.53 -16.57
CA ASN A 86 19.30 -2.39 -17.37
C ASN A 86 19.90 -3.61 -16.64
N ALA A 87 19.50 -3.90 -15.40
CA ALA A 87 19.81 -5.16 -14.74
C ALA A 87 18.89 -6.30 -15.21
N GLU A 88 19.18 -7.53 -14.79
CA GLU A 88 18.34 -8.70 -15.06
C GLU A 88 18.31 -9.58 -13.81
N GLY A 89 17.13 -9.80 -13.25
CA GLY A 89 16.95 -10.60 -12.04
C GLY A 89 15.83 -10.06 -11.16
N ASN A 90 15.41 -10.87 -10.19
CA ASN A 90 14.35 -10.48 -9.26
C ASN A 90 14.93 -9.67 -8.09
N ALA A 91 14.17 -8.70 -7.60
CA ALA A 91 14.49 -8.01 -6.36
C ALA A 91 14.32 -8.96 -5.16
N GLY A 92 15.10 -8.73 -4.11
CA GLY A 92 15.04 -9.52 -2.88
C GLY A 92 13.88 -9.06 -2.00
N ASN A 93 13.54 -9.89 -1.03
CA ASN A 93 12.47 -9.58 -0.08
C ASN A 93 12.99 -8.72 1.08
N ILE A 94 12.09 -7.97 1.69
CA ILE A 94 12.31 -7.32 2.99
C ILE A 94 11.44 -8.03 4.02
N GLN A 95 12.07 -8.52 5.09
CA GLN A 95 11.40 -9.20 6.20
C GLN A 95 11.72 -8.48 7.50
N ILE A 96 10.69 -8.03 8.21
CA ILE A 96 10.82 -7.31 9.47
C ILE A 96 9.99 -8.01 10.54
N THR A 97 10.62 -8.35 11.67
CA THR A 97 9.95 -8.88 12.86
C THR A 97 10.31 -8.03 14.08
N THR A 98 9.32 -7.46 14.75
CA THR A 98 9.56 -6.65 15.97
C THR A 98 8.37 -6.56 16.92
N GLY A 99 8.55 -5.99 18.12
CA GLY A 99 7.43 -5.64 19.00
C GLY A 99 6.66 -4.43 18.45
N THR A 100 7.36 -3.35 18.13
CA THR A 100 6.77 -2.14 17.54
C THR A 100 7.61 -1.64 16.36
N LEU A 101 6.99 -1.41 15.21
CA LEU A 101 7.61 -0.74 14.06
C LEU A 101 7.01 0.66 13.90
N LYS A 102 7.84 1.70 14.00
CA LYS A 102 7.44 3.09 13.75
C LYS A 102 8.28 3.66 12.62
N ALA A 103 7.62 4.02 11.52
CA ALA A 103 8.20 4.74 10.39
C ALA A 103 7.56 6.14 10.31
N THR A 104 8.37 7.19 10.34
CA THR A 104 7.86 8.55 10.32
C THR A 104 8.74 9.53 9.54
N ASN A 105 8.17 10.70 9.20
CA ASN A 105 8.86 11.82 8.57
C ASN A 105 9.54 11.46 7.23
N GLY A 106 8.77 10.85 6.31
CA GLY A 106 9.24 10.54 4.96
C GLY A 106 10.10 9.28 4.81
N VAL A 107 10.07 8.35 5.77
CA VAL A 107 10.76 7.06 5.65
C VAL A 107 10.24 6.24 4.46
N PHE A 108 11.13 5.52 3.78
CA PHE A 108 10.76 4.54 2.74
C PHE A 108 11.25 3.14 3.11
N ILE A 109 10.34 2.18 3.20
CA ILE A 109 10.65 0.74 3.20
C ILE A 109 10.20 0.20 1.85
N SER A 110 11.14 -0.08 0.95
CA SER A 110 10.82 -0.31 -0.46
C SER A 110 11.48 -1.55 -1.06
N SER A 111 10.74 -2.34 -1.84
CA SER A 111 11.29 -3.39 -2.70
C SER A 111 10.84 -3.18 -4.14
N SER A 112 11.77 -2.90 -5.05
CA SER A 112 11.45 -2.41 -6.39
C SER A 112 12.24 -3.08 -7.51
N SER A 113 11.64 -3.15 -8.70
CA SER A 113 12.34 -3.57 -9.93
C SER A 113 12.10 -2.56 -11.05
N PHE A 114 13.17 -2.04 -11.65
CA PHE A 114 13.13 -1.13 -12.81
C PHE A 114 13.61 -1.81 -14.10
N ALA A 115 13.71 -3.13 -14.11
CA ALA A 115 14.27 -3.88 -15.23
C ALA A 115 13.50 -5.19 -15.46
N LYS A 116 14.10 -6.11 -16.21
CA LYS A 116 13.51 -7.43 -16.43
C LYS A 116 13.63 -8.27 -15.16
N GLY A 117 12.49 -8.60 -14.54
CA GLY A 117 12.40 -9.38 -13.31
C GLY A 117 11.36 -8.81 -12.33
N ASN A 118 10.85 -9.68 -11.45
CA ASN A 118 9.83 -9.31 -10.49
C ASN A 118 10.41 -8.45 -9.36
N ALA A 119 9.62 -7.52 -8.85
CA ALA A 119 9.90 -6.85 -7.59
C ALA A 119 9.75 -7.83 -6.41
N GLY A 120 10.42 -7.52 -5.30
CA GLY A 120 10.45 -8.39 -4.14
C GLY A 120 9.30 -8.08 -3.18
N ASN A 121 8.94 -9.06 -2.37
CA ASN A 121 7.87 -8.89 -1.40
C ASN A 121 8.36 -8.19 -0.13
N ILE A 122 7.45 -7.54 0.57
CA ILE A 122 7.68 -7.00 1.92
C ILE A 122 6.80 -7.76 2.90
N SER A 123 7.39 -8.29 3.96
CA SER A 123 6.67 -8.97 5.05
C SER A 123 7.03 -8.35 6.39
N ILE A 124 6.02 -7.92 7.13
CA ILE A 124 6.15 -7.27 8.43
C ILE A 124 5.34 -8.05 9.45
N LYS A 125 5.99 -8.49 10.52
CA LYS A 125 5.35 -9.07 11.70
C LYS A 125 5.63 -8.18 12.90
N ALA A 126 4.60 -7.59 13.49
CA ALA A 126 4.76 -6.70 14.64
C ALA A 126 3.66 -6.87 15.71
N GLY A 127 3.85 -6.30 16.90
CA GLY A 127 2.73 -6.01 17.81
C GLY A 127 1.92 -4.84 17.25
N GLU A 128 2.61 -3.73 16.98
CA GLU A 128 2.03 -2.51 16.42
C GLU A 128 2.88 -1.97 15.25
N LEU A 129 2.20 -1.38 14.27
CA LEU A 129 2.79 -0.70 13.12
C LEU A 129 2.26 0.73 13.00
N PHE A 130 3.17 1.70 12.99
CA PHE A 130 2.86 3.12 12.76
C PHE A 130 3.58 3.62 11.51
N ILE A 131 2.81 4.12 10.53
CA ILE A 131 3.31 4.74 9.30
C ILE A 131 2.77 6.17 9.27
N LYS A 132 3.61 7.16 9.58
CA LYS A 132 3.13 8.54 9.79
C LYS A 132 3.93 9.59 9.03
N ASN A 133 3.31 10.74 8.78
CA ASN A 133 3.98 11.95 8.29
C ASN A 133 4.78 11.70 7.00
N GLY A 134 4.12 11.21 5.96
CA GLY A 134 4.73 10.94 4.65
C GLY A 134 5.60 9.68 4.58
N ALA A 135 5.68 8.88 5.64
CA ALA A 135 6.34 7.57 5.56
C ALA A 135 5.56 6.61 4.63
N THR A 136 6.29 5.75 3.94
CA THR A 136 5.71 4.78 2.99
C THR A 136 6.36 3.41 3.08
N ILE A 137 5.56 2.38 2.78
CA ILE A 137 6.01 1.01 2.57
C ILE A 137 5.60 0.64 1.15
N SER A 138 6.54 0.31 0.27
CA SER A 138 6.24 0.16 -1.16
C SER A 138 6.88 -1.06 -1.82
N ALA A 139 6.12 -1.78 -2.62
CA ALA A 139 6.63 -2.88 -3.43
C ALA A 139 6.11 -2.75 -4.86
N PHE A 140 6.96 -2.28 -5.78
CA PHE A 140 6.50 -1.87 -7.11
C PHE A 140 7.44 -2.30 -8.24
N SER A 141 6.87 -2.46 -9.44
CA SER A 141 7.63 -2.75 -10.66
C SER A 141 7.46 -1.61 -11.66
N GLY A 142 8.57 -1.10 -12.20
CA GLY A 142 8.62 -0.14 -13.30
C GLY A 142 9.30 -0.71 -14.56
N GLY A 143 9.49 -2.03 -14.62
CA GLY A 143 10.06 -2.73 -15.76
C GLY A 143 9.17 -3.89 -16.24
N GLU A 144 9.77 -4.85 -16.94
CA GLU A 144 9.09 -6.09 -17.36
C GLU A 144 9.15 -7.10 -16.21
N GLY A 145 8.04 -7.25 -15.48
CA GLY A 145 7.94 -8.13 -14.32
C GLY A 145 6.81 -7.70 -13.38
N ASN A 146 6.33 -8.62 -12.56
CA ASN A 146 5.27 -8.35 -11.59
C ASN A 146 5.78 -7.47 -10.46
N ALA A 147 4.90 -6.61 -9.93
CA ALA A 147 5.12 -5.92 -8.67
C ALA A 147 5.13 -6.89 -7.49
N GLY A 148 5.77 -6.48 -6.38
CA GLY A 148 5.93 -7.31 -5.20
C GLY A 148 4.74 -7.15 -4.25
N ASN A 149 4.37 -8.22 -3.55
CA ASN A 149 3.27 -8.21 -2.60
C ASN A 149 3.72 -7.69 -1.24
N ILE A 150 2.78 -7.12 -0.47
CA ILE A 150 3.02 -6.62 0.89
C ILE A 150 2.14 -7.40 1.87
N PHE A 151 2.76 -8.01 2.88
CA PHE A 151 2.11 -8.77 3.92
C PHE A 151 2.38 -8.14 5.29
N ILE A 152 1.34 -7.73 6.01
CA ILE A 152 1.44 -7.13 7.34
C ILE A 152 0.64 -7.98 8.31
N ASP A 153 1.32 -8.56 9.30
CA ASP A 153 0.73 -9.33 10.38
C ASP A 153 1.02 -8.61 11.70
N THR A 154 0.01 -7.96 12.27
CA THR A 154 0.12 -7.26 13.55
C THR A 154 -0.80 -7.84 14.59
N ARG A 155 -0.36 -7.87 15.85
CA ARG A 155 -1.20 -8.35 16.95
C ARG A 155 -2.28 -7.34 17.34
N ASP A 156 -1.92 -6.06 17.40
CA ASP A 156 -2.74 -5.02 18.02
C ASP A 156 -3.24 -4.00 17.00
N ALA A 157 -2.34 -3.27 16.33
CA ALA A 157 -2.79 -2.16 15.47
C ALA A 157 -1.87 -1.87 14.28
N VAL A 158 -2.51 -1.39 13.21
CA VAL A 158 -1.87 -0.67 12.10
C VAL A 158 -2.46 0.73 12.03
N VAL A 159 -1.61 1.76 12.12
CA VAL A 159 -2.02 3.17 12.02
C VAL A 159 -1.24 3.85 10.90
N ILE A 160 -1.97 4.35 9.90
CA ILE A 160 -1.43 5.07 8.75
C ILE A 160 -2.02 6.48 8.73
N ASP A 161 -1.18 7.49 8.85
CA ASP A 161 -1.62 8.86 9.10
C ASP A 161 -0.75 9.93 8.41
N GLY A 162 -1.38 10.96 7.85
CA GLY A 162 -0.68 12.16 7.35
C GLY A 162 0.07 11.90 6.04
N PHE A 163 -0.66 11.70 4.94
CA PHE A 163 -0.12 11.42 3.60
C PHE A 163 0.87 10.24 3.57
N SER A 164 0.58 9.21 4.36
CA SER A 164 1.37 7.99 4.49
C SER A 164 0.67 6.82 3.83
N GLY A 165 1.39 5.74 3.52
CA GLY A 165 0.70 4.57 2.97
C GLY A 165 1.52 3.33 2.72
N VAL A 166 0.79 2.28 2.35
CA VAL A 166 1.30 0.99 1.88
C VAL A 166 0.91 0.86 0.40
N PHE A 167 1.93 0.72 -0.47
CA PHE A 167 1.77 0.85 -1.91
C PHE A 167 2.33 -0.37 -2.64
N SER A 168 1.49 -1.10 -3.38
CA SER A 168 1.92 -2.27 -4.15
C SER A 168 1.44 -2.16 -5.60
N TYR A 169 2.22 -1.50 -6.44
CA TYR A 169 1.72 -1.00 -7.73
C TYR A 169 2.63 -1.30 -8.91
N LEU A 170 2.07 -1.20 -10.11
CA LEU A 170 2.81 -1.20 -11.36
C LEU A 170 2.97 0.25 -11.82
N SER A 171 4.20 0.74 -11.99
CA SER A 171 4.46 2.10 -12.51
C SER A 171 3.99 2.23 -13.97
N PRO A 172 3.83 3.46 -14.51
CA PRO A 172 3.35 3.68 -15.88
C PRO A 172 4.13 2.92 -16.97
N GLU A 173 5.44 2.77 -16.81
CA GLU A 173 6.30 2.03 -17.75
C GLU A 173 6.35 0.52 -17.49
N GLY A 174 5.77 0.07 -16.37
CA GLY A 174 5.77 -1.32 -15.95
C GLY A 174 4.89 -2.20 -16.82
N VAL A 175 5.29 -3.46 -17.00
CA VAL A 175 4.52 -4.50 -17.69
C VAL A 175 4.48 -5.75 -16.81
N GLY A 176 3.30 -6.15 -16.37
CA GLY A 176 3.12 -7.29 -15.45
C GLY A 176 1.86 -7.19 -14.60
N LYS A 177 1.72 -8.05 -13.58
CA LYS A 177 0.66 -7.93 -12.57
C LYS A 177 1.06 -6.90 -11.50
N GLY A 178 0.13 -6.03 -11.09
CA GLY A 178 0.20 -5.29 -9.83
C GLY A 178 0.30 -6.23 -8.63
N GLY A 179 0.85 -5.73 -7.53
CA GLY A 179 1.11 -6.54 -6.34
C GLY A 179 -0.05 -6.45 -5.35
N ASP A 180 -0.25 -7.53 -4.61
CA ASP A 180 -1.35 -7.63 -3.66
C ASP A 180 -0.92 -7.09 -2.29
N ILE A 181 -1.86 -6.48 -1.55
CA ILE A 181 -1.67 -6.05 -0.15
C ILE A 181 -2.54 -6.91 0.75
N GLN A 182 -1.93 -7.57 1.73
CA GLN A 182 -2.63 -8.34 2.75
C GLN A 182 -2.28 -7.84 4.15
N ILE A 183 -3.30 -7.47 4.93
CA ILE A 183 -3.15 -7.02 6.32
C ILE A 183 -4.00 -7.91 7.23
N THR A 184 -3.38 -8.42 8.29
CA THR A 184 -4.05 -9.03 9.45
C THR A 184 -3.69 -8.20 10.68
N THR A 185 -4.70 -7.72 11.41
CA THR A 185 -4.53 -6.89 12.61
C THR A 185 -5.72 -7.02 13.55
N ASN A 186 -5.64 -6.48 14.77
CA ASN A 186 -6.85 -6.28 15.56
C ASN A 186 -7.58 -5.00 15.11
N SER A 187 -6.87 -3.89 14.90
CA SER A 187 -7.46 -2.62 14.44
C SER A 187 -6.63 -1.95 13.34
N LEU A 188 -7.29 -1.48 12.27
CA LEU A 188 -6.68 -0.67 11.21
C LEU A 188 -7.24 0.76 11.24
N THR A 189 -6.36 1.75 11.23
CA THR A 189 -6.74 3.17 11.11
C THR A 189 -6.01 3.83 9.95
N LEU A 190 -6.77 4.44 9.05
CA LEU A 190 -6.30 5.26 7.94
C LEU A 190 -6.86 6.68 8.12
N SER A 191 -5.99 7.66 8.38
CA SER A 191 -6.42 9.04 8.66
C SER A 191 -5.60 10.08 7.92
N ASN A 192 -6.18 11.27 7.69
CA ASN A 192 -5.48 12.42 7.13
C ASN A 192 -4.68 12.10 5.85
N GLY A 193 -5.28 11.36 4.92
CA GLY A 193 -4.63 10.90 3.68
C GLY A 193 -3.80 9.63 3.83
N GLY A 194 -4.07 8.82 4.86
CA GLY A 194 -3.49 7.49 5.03
C GLY A 194 -4.06 6.49 4.02
N GLN A 195 -3.22 5.73 3.33
CA GLN A 195 -3.68 4.88 2.23
C GLN A 195 -3.13 3.44 2.25
N LEU A 196 -3.99 2.50 1.82
CA LEU A 196 -3.56 1.23 1.21
C LEU A 196 -3.85 1.33 -0.28
N ASN A 197 -2.86 1.08 -1.13
CA ASN A 197 -3.01 1.29 -2.56
C ASN A 197 -2.31 0.20 -3.40
N ALA A 198 -3.09 -0.51 -4.21
CA ALA A 198 -2.63 -1.57 -5.11
C ALA A 198 -2.94 -1.26 -6.60
N THR A 199 -2.95 0.03 -6.95
CA THR A 199 -3.24 0.53 -8.30
C THR A 199 -2.25 0.00 -9.34
N SER A 200 -2.72 -0.24 -10.56
CA SER A 200 -1.86 -0.40 -11.73
C SER A 200 -1.90 0.86 -12.57
N PHE A 201 -0.73 1.40 -12.93
CA PHE A 201 -0.57 2.49 -13.89
C PHE A 201 -0.01 2.02 -15.23
N GLY A 202 0.67 0.87 -15.23
CA GLY A 202 1.31 0.29 -16.42
C GLY A 202 0.47 -0.81 -17.08
N LYS A 203 1.06 -1.48 -18.07
CA LYS A 203 0.37 -2.52 -18.85
C LYS A 203 0.19 -3.80 -18.05
N GLY A 204 -0.98 -3.97 -17.44
CA GLY A 204 -1.43 -5.22 -16.85
C GLY A 204 -2.62 -5.11 -15.91
N ASN A 205 -2.72 -6.05 -14.98
CA ASN A 205 -3.83 -6.14 -14.01
C ASN A 205 -3.49 -5.39 -12.70
N GLY A 206 -4.50 -4.88 -12.03
CA GLY A 206 -4.38 -4.33 -10.67
C GLY A 206 -4.12 -5.43 -9.62
N GLY A 207 -3.62 -5.01 -8.46
CA GLY A 207 -3.44 -5.88 -7.29
C GLY A 207 -4.65 -5.92 -6.38
N ASP A 208 -4.91 -7.06 -5.75
CA ASP A 208 -5.98 -7.23 -4.77
C ASP A 208 -5.56 -6.66 -3.39
N ILE A 209 -6.53 -6.16 -2.62
CA ILE A 209 -6.33 -5.79 -1.21
C ILE A 209 -7.21 -6.65 -0.33
N ILE A 210 -6.60 -7.30 0.67
CA ILE A 210 -7.28 -8.13 1.66
C ILE A 210 -6.93 -7.60 3.05
N VAL A 211 -7.94 -7.21 3.82
CA VAL A 211 -7.77 -6.76 5.21
C VAL A 211 -8.64 -7.61 6.12
N ASN A 212 -8.03 -8.22 7.14
CA ASN A 212 -8.71 -8.90 8.22
C ASN A 212 -8.39 -8.17 9.53
N ALA A 213 -9.34 -7.40 10.04
CA ALA A 213 -9.25 -6.73 11.34
C ALA A 213 -10.13 -7.49 12.35
N GLY A 214 -9.62 -7.77 13.54
CA GLY A 214 -10.41 -8.43 14.59
C GLY A 214 -11.55 -7.56 15.15
N ASP A 215 -11.29 -6.27 15.29
CA ASP A 215 -12.15 -5.31 15.97
C ASP A 215 -12.71 -4.26 15.00
N ALA A 216 -11.85 -3.41 14.43
CA ALA A 216 -12.32 -2.29 13.63
C ALA A 216 -11.38 -1.91 12.48
N ILE A 217 -12.00 -1.40 11.41
CA ILE A 217 -11.35 -0.63 10.35
C ILE A 217 -11.95 0.77 10.39
N GLY A 218 -11.13 1.79 10.66
CA GLY A 218 -11.50 3.19 10.61
C GLY A 218 -10.78 3.92 9.48
N ILE A 219 -11.52 4.58 8.61
CA ILE A 219 -11.01 5.38 7.50
C ILE A 219 -11.64 6.76 7.60
N ASP A 220 -10.81 7.75 7.91
CA ASP A 220 -11.28 9.09 8.24
C ASP A 220 -10.54 10.20 7.48
N GLY A 221 -11.31 11.11 6.91
CA GLY A 221 -10.80 12.38 6.44
C GLY A 221 -10.01 12.32 5.14
N VAL A 222 -9.45 13.47 4.80
CA VAL A 222 -8.56 13.72 3.67
C VAL A 222 -7.24 14.31 4.16
N GLY A 223 -6.16 14.05 3.45
CA GLY A 223 -4.87 14.69 3.71
C GLY A 223 -4.86 16.15 3.25
N SER A 224 -3.87 16.91 3.73
CA SER A 224 -3.74 18.36 3.46
C SER A 224 -3.65 18.76 1.98
N TYR A 225 -3.40 17.81 1.09
CA TYR A 225 -3.33 18.00 -0.37
C TYR A 225 -4.58 17.48 -1.11
N GLY A 226 -5.65 17.16 -0.39
CA GLY A 226 -6.90 16.64 -0.97
C GLY A 226 -6.91 15.14 -1.26
N SER A 227 -5.86 14.41 -0.86
CA SER A 227 -5.82 12.96 -1.01
C SER A 227 -6.68 12.29 0.05
N SER A 228 -7.74 11.57 -0.34
CA SER A 228 -8.58 10.84 0.60
C SER A 228 -7.81 9.76 1.37
N SER A 229 -8.15 9.61 2.65
CA SER A 229 -7.80 8.40 3.38
C SER A 229 -8.58 7.23 2.77
N GLY A 230 -7.95 6.07 2.60
CA GLY A 230 -8.70 4.96 2.01
C GLY A 230 -7.93 3.73 1.59
N VAL A 231 -8.71 2.78 1.07
CA VAL A 231 -8.23 1.54 0.45
C VAL A 231 -8.54 1.59 -1.03
N PHE A 232 -7.51 1.51 -1.85
CA PHE A 232 -7.59 1.77 -3.28
C PHE A 232 -6.99 0.62 -4.09
N THR A 233 -7.74 0.15 -5.06
CA THR A 233 -7.20 -0.59 -6.19
C THR A 233 -7.82 0.02 -7.44
N SER A 234 -7.00 0.41 -8.40
CA SER A 234 -7.49 1.01 -9.63
C SER A 234 -6.69 0.57 -10.83
N LEU A 235 -7.32 0.67 -12.00
CA LEU A 235 -6.62 0.68 -13.27
C LEU A 235 -6.55 2.13 -13.76
N GLU A 236 -5.33 2.59 -14.01
CA GLU A 236 -5.03 3.94 -14.46
C GLU A 236 -3.99 3.89 -15.59
N GLY A 237 -3.79 5.03 -16.27
CA GLY A 237 -2.78 5.17 -17.31
C GLY A 237 -2.97 4.16 -18.46
N GLU A 238 -1.92 3.41 -18.77
CA GLU A 238 -1.89 2.40 -19.84
C GLU A 238 -2.37 1.02 -19.39
N SER A 239 -3.04 0.93 -18.23
CA SER A 239 -3.60 -0.34 -17.77
C SER A 239 -4.72 -0.81 -18.70
N GLU A 240 -4.64 -2.07 -19.13
CA GLU A 240 -5.58 -2.71 -20.07
C GLU A 240 -6.21 -4.01 -19.49
N GLY A 241 -6.04 -4.25 -18.19
CA GLY A 241 -6.34 -5.52 -17.52
C GLY A 241 -7.65 -5.57 -16.71
N ARG A 242 -7.65 -6.37 -15.65
CA ARG A 242 -8.71 -6.40 -14.62
C ARG A 242 -8.27 -5.60 -13.40
N GLY A 243 -9.15 -4.74 -12.87
CA GLY A 243 -8.95 -4.08 -11.59
C GLY A 243 -8.88 -5.09 -10.44
N GLY A 244 -8.05 -4.80 -9.44
CA GLY A 244 -7.97 -5.65 -8.25
C GLY A 244 -9.25 -5.57 -7.43
N ASN A 245 -9.51 -6.57 -6.61
CA ASN A 245 -10.66 -6.61 -5.72
C ASN A 245 -10.25 -6.15 -4.32
N ILE A 246 -11.21 -5.64 -3.55
CA ILE A 246 -11.02 -5.31 -2.14
C ILE A 246 -11.89 -6.24 -1.29
N ASN A 247 -11.27 -6.93 -0.33
CA ASN A 247 -11.97 -7.77 0.64
C ASN A 247 -11.64 -7.29 2.06
N LEU A 248 -12.64 -6.78 2.78
CA LEU A 248 -12.51 -6.31 4.15
C LEU A 248 -13.34 -7.21 5.09
N THR A 249 -12.70 -7.80 6.08
CA THR A 249 -13.38 -8.54 7.17
C THR A 249 -13.07 -7.84 8.49
N THR A 250 -14.10 -7.47 9.26
CA THR A 250 -13.93 -6.68 10.49
C THR A 250 -15.06 -6.89 11.50
N GLY A 251 -14.88 -6.43 12.75
CA GLY A 251 -15.99 -6.23 13.67
C GLY A 251 -16.86 -5.06 13.20
N SER A 252 -16.25 -3.88 13.07
CA SER A 252 -16.90 -2.67 12.55
C SER A 252 -16.09 -2.00 11.44
N LEU A 253 -16.78 -1.38 10.49
CA LEU A 253 -16.19 -0.49 9.48
C LEU A 253 -16.74 0.93 9.66
N PHE A 254 -15.84 1.91 9.69
CA PHE A 254 -16.18 3.33 9.73
C PHE A 254 -15.52 4.05 8.55
N LEU A 255 -16.33 4.64 7.66
CA LEU A 255 -15.91 5.53 6.59
C LEU A 255 -16.47 6.92 6.88
N THR A 256 -15.63 7.85 7.32
CA THR A 256 -16.06 9.17 7.80
C THR A 256 -15.33 10.32 7.13
N ASN A 257 -15.99 11.47 7.00
CA ASN A 257 -15.39 12.74 6.57
C ASN A 257 -14.62 12.67 5.23
N GLY A 258 -15.09 11.86 4.26
CA GLY A 258 -14.42 11.63 2.98
C GLY A 258 -13.52 10.40 2.93
N GLY A 259 -13.61 9.50 3.90
CA GLY A 259 -12.96 8.19 3.87
C GLY A 259 -13.53 7.26 2.80
N ILE A 260 -12.67 6.60 2.02
CA ILE A 260 -13.10 5.86 0.81
C ILE A 260 -12.54 4.43 0.76
N VAL A 261 -13.36 3.50 0.27
CA VAL A 261 -12.93 2.20 -0.24
C VAL A 261 -13.27 2.15 -1.74
N SER A 262 -12.27 2.02 -2.60
CA SER A 262 -12.47 2.15 -4.05
C SER A 262 -11.73 1.09 -4.87
N ALA A 263 -12.47 0.41 -5.75
CA ALA A 263 -11.99 -0.58 -6.71
C ALA A 263 -12.27 -0.16 -8.17
N SER A 264 -12.21 1.15 -8.45
CA SER A 264 -12.64 1.74 -9.73
C SER A 264 -11.62 1.58 -10.87
N THR A 265 -12.08 1.77 -12.11
CA THR A 265 -11.21 1.89 -13.30
C THR A 265 -11.31 3.30 -13.91
N PHE A 266 -10.17 3.80 -14.38
CA PHE A 266 -10.02 5.03 -15.16
C PHE A 266 -9.39 4.75 -16.53
N SER A 267 -9.19 3.48 -16.89
CA SER A 267 -8.56 3.05 -18.13
C SER A 267 -9.39 1.97 -18.83
N THR A 268 -8.79 1.26 -19.79
CA THR A 268 -9.43 0.08 -20.40
C THR A 268 -9.31 -1.11 -19.46
N GLY A 269 -10.42 -1.73 -19.09
CA GLY A 269 -10.45 -2.83 -18.14
C GLY A 269 -11.66 -2.79 -17.20
N ASN A 270 -12.09 -3.94 -16.69
CA ASN A 270 -13.19 -4.00 -15.73
C ASN A 270 -12.75 -3.45 -14.37
N ALA A 271 -13.64 -2.72 -13.70
CA ALA A 271 -13.47 -2.37 -12.29
C ALA A 271 -13.46 -3.63 -11.41
N GLY A 272 -12.91 -3.51 -10.21
CA GLY A 272 -12.78 -4.60 -9.26
C GLY A 272 -13.99 -4.75 -8.34
N ASN A 273 -14.21 -5.95 -7.81
CA ASN A 273 -15.29 -6.17 -6.85
C ASN A 273 -14.87 -5.70 -5.45
N ILE A 274 -15.85 -5.25 -4.67
CA ILE A 274 -15.66 -4.93 -3.25
C ILE A 274 -16.54 -5.85 -2.42
N THR A 275 -15.94 -6.55 -1.46
CA THR A 275 -16.66 -7.35 -0.47
C THR A 275 -16.29 -6.88 0.93
N ILE A 276 -17.29 -6.56 1.74
CA ILE A 276 -17.13 -6.12 3.12
C ILE A 276 -18.00 -7.01 4.01
N ASP A 277 -17.38 -7.75 4.93
CA ASP A 277 -18.05 -8.56 5.95
C ASP A 277 -17.72 -7.98 7.33
N ALA A 278 -18.64 -7.18 7.88
CA ALA A 278 -18.48 -6.50 9.16
C ALA A 278 -19.48 -7.05 10.18
N SER A 279 -19.02 -7.85 11.14
CA SER A 279 -19.92 -8.62 12.01
C SER A 279 -20.86 -7.79 12.90
N ASP A 280 -20.51 -6.55 13.25
CA ASP A 280 -21.37 -5.61 13.99
C ASP A 280 -21.99 -4.56 13.07
N ARG A 281 -21.19 -3.61 12.56
CA ARG A 281 -21.73 -2.48 11.79
C ARG A 281 -20.84 -1.99 10.66
N ILE A 282 -21.50 -1.39 9.67
CA ILE A 282 -20.89 -0.53 8.66
C ILE A 282 -21.49 0.87 8.82
N LEU A 283 -20.65 1.87 9.08
CA LEU A 283 -21.01 3.29 9.06
C LEU A 283 -20.30 3.98 7.89
N ILE A 284 -21.08 4.61 7.02
CA ILE A 284 -20.60 5.47 5.93
C ILE A 284 -21.26 6.83 6.12
N ASP A 285 -20.46 7.80 6.57
CA ASP A 285 -20.97 9.07 7.07
C ASP A 285 -20.17 10.27 6.56
N GLY A 286 -20.89 11.32 6.15
CA GLY A 286 -20.30 12.61 5.88
C GLY A 286 -19.64 12.77 4.51
N VAL A 287 -19.13 13.99 4.31
CA VAL A 287 -18.31 14.43 3.16
C VAL A 287 -17.02 15.07 3.70
N ASP A 288 -16.01 15.18 2.86
CA ASP A 288 -14.82 15.97 3.17
C ASP A 288 -15.07 17.48 3.08
N THR A 289 -14.03 18.27 3.36
CA THR A 289 -14.07 19.74 3.32
C THR A 289 -14.34 20.34 1.93
N THR A 290 -14.25 19.53 0.88
CA THR A 290 -14.51 19.93 -0.52
C THR A 290 -15.82 19.35 -1.07
N GLY A 291 -16.56 18.60 -0.26
CA GLY A 291 -17.84 18.00 -0.61
C GLY A 291 -17.75 16.59 -1.21
N PHE A 292 -16.58 15.94 -1.20
CA PHE A 292 -16.50 14.53 -1.62
C PHE A 292 -17.01 13.60 -0.53
N SER A 293 -17.99 12.76 -0.87
CA SER A 293 -18.60 11.79 0.03
C SER A 293 -17.62 10.75 0.56
N SER A 294 -17.81 10.36 1.82
CA SER A 294 -17.36 9.05 2.30
C SER A 294 -18.07 7.95 1.50
N GLY A 295 -17.39 6.85 1.18
CA GLY A 295 -18.09 5.80 0.43
C GLY A 295 -17.33 4.58 -0.03
N VAL A 296 -18.11 3.66 -0.60
CA VAL A 296 -17.64 2.41 -1.22
C VAL A 296 -17.92 2.47 -2.72
N LEU A 297 -16.87 2.39 -3.54
CA LEU A 297 -16.91 2.75 -4.96
C LEU A 297 -16.32 1.64 -5.84
N SER A 298 -17.09 1.12 -6.79
CA SER A 298 -16.59 0.22 -7.85
C SER A 298 -17.08 0.72 -9.20
N THR A 299 -16.46 1.80 -9.66
CA THR A 299 -16.96 2.56 -10.82
C THR A 299 -16.09 2.41 -12.06
N VAL A 300 -16.72 2.52 -13.22
CA VAL A 300 -16.03 2.78 -14.49
C VAL A 300 -16.16 4.27 -14.77
N ASN A 301 -15.05 4.98 -14.67
CA ASN A 301 -15.06 6.45 -14.75
C ASN A 301 -15.20 6.96 -16.19
N ARG A 302 -15.28 8.29 -16.33
CA ARG A 302 -15.29 8.95 -17.65
C ARG A 302 -14.03 8.54 -18.42
N GLU A 303 -14.19 8.37 -19.74
CA GLU A 303 -13.10 7.99 -20.66
C GLU A 303 -12.54 6.56 -20.47
N ALA A 304 -12.98 5.83 -19.43
CA ALA A 304 -12.67 4.42 -19.24
C ALA A 304 -13.53 3.50 -20.12
N VAL A 305 -13.11 2.25 -20.31
CA VAL A 305 -13.88 1.22 -21.03
C VAL A 305 -13.81 -0.08 -20.25
N GLY A 306 -14.95 -0.58 -19.76
CA GLY A 306 -15.02 -1.80 -18.99
C GLY A 306 -16.34 -1.93 -18.24
N ASN A 307 -16.58 -3.09 -17.63
CA ASN A 307 -17.74 -3.28 -16.78
C ASN A 307 -17.43 -2.86 -15.32
N GLY A 308 -18.42 -2.29 -14.65
CA GLY A 308 -18.40 -2.01 -13.21
C GLY A 308 -18.28 -3.30 -12.40
N GLY A 309 -17.64 -3.22 -11.25
CA GLY A 309 -17.54 -4.33 -10.32
C GLY A 309 -18.71 -4.33 -9.35
N ASN A 310 -18.96 -5.48 -8.74
CA ASN A 310 -20.03 -5.64 -7.76
C ASN A 310 -19.56 -5.18 -6.38
N ILE A 311 -20.49 -4.63 -5.60
CA ILE A 311 -20.29 -4.29 -4.19
C ILE A 311 -21.18 -5.19 -3.34
N ASN A 312 -20.58 -5.97 -2.45
CA ASN A 312 -21.28 -6.83 -1.50
C ASN A 312 -20.98 -6.39 -0.07
N LEU A 313 -21.99 -5.92 0.64
CA LEU A 313 -21.89 -5.50 2.05
C LEU A 313 -22.68 -6.49 2.91
N LYS A 314 -22.02 -7.10 3.89
CA LYS A 314 -22.64 -7.99 4.86
C LYS A 314 -22.37 -7.47 6.26
N THR A 315 -23.41 -7.28 7.08
CA THR A 315 -23.26 -6.70 8.41
C THR A 315 -24.39 -6.98 9.39
N GLY A 316 -24.21 -6.64 10.68
CA GLY A 316 -25.30 -6.52 11.63
C GLY A 316 -26.18 -5.32 11.27
N SER A 317 -25.61 -4.11 11.32
CA SER A 317 -26.29 -2.86 10.97
C SER A 317 -25.53 -2.02 9.94
N LEU A 318 -26.24 -1.50 8.94
CA LEU A 318 -25.72 -0.51 7.99
C LEU A 318 -26.30 0.88 8.28
N PHE A 319 -25.41 1.87 8.38
CA PHE A 319 -25.75 3.29 8.48
C PHE A 319 -25.09 4.04 7.31
N LEU A 320 -25.92 4.63 6.45
CA LEU A 320 -25.51 5.46 5.33
C LEU A 320 -26.11 6.86 5.53
N THR A 321 -25.32 7.79 6.05
CA THR A 321 -25.82 9.07 6.59
C THR A 321 -25.00 10.26 6.09
N ASN A 322 -25.58 11.47 6.18
CA ASN A 322 -24.90 12.74 5.94
C ASN A 322 -24.10 12.81 4.61
N GLY A 323 -24.65 12.23 3.55
CA GLY A 323 -24.03 12.22 2.22
C GLY A 323 -23.07 11.07 1.94
N GLY A 324 -23.00 10.05 2.80
CA GLY A 324 -22.30 8.81 2.50
C GLY A 324 -22.88 8.07 1.29
N ILE A 325 -22.03 7.37 0.52
CA ILE A 325 -22.44 6.69 -0.73
C ILE A 325 -21.93 5.26 -0.89
N VAL A 326 -22.68 4.46 -1.67
CA VAL A 326 -22.27 3.17 -2.23
C VAL A 326 -22.57 3.20 -3.73
N ASN A 327 -21.56 3.00 -4.59
CA ASN A 327 -21.69 3.27 -6.02
C ASN A 327 -20.93 2.26 -6.90
N ALA A 328 -21.66 1.52 -7.75
CA ALA A 328 -21.13 0.55 -8.71
C ALA A 328 -21.37 0.96 -10.19
N SER A 329 -21.51 2.26 -10.45
CA SER A 329 -21.94 2.79 -11.76
C SER A 329 -20.84 2.79 -12.83
N THR A 330 -21.28 2.82 -14.08
CA THR A 330 -20.46 3.05 -15.26
C THR A 330 -20.80 4.39 -15.88
N SER A 331 -19.83 5.30 -15.96
CA SER A 331 -19.94 6.65 -16.52
C SER A 331 -19.46 6.76 -17.97
N SER A 332 -19.07 5.63 -18.58
CA SER A 332 -18.52 5.55 -19.93
C SER A 332 -19.02 4.27 -20.63
N ILE A 333 -18.15 3.46 -21.23
CA ILE A 333 -18.52 2.27 -22.01
C ILE A 333 -18.46 1.01 -21.13
N GLY A 334 -19.58 0.32 -20.99
CA GLY A 334 -19.73 -0.99 -20.34
C GLY A 334 -20.94 -1.06 -19.41
N ASN A 335 -21.20 -2.23 -18.83
CA ASN A 335 -22.32 -2.42 -17.92
C ASN A 335 -21.95 -1.95 -16.50
N ALA A 336 -22.91 -1.46 -15.72
CA ALA A 336 -22.73 -1.20 -14.29
C ALA A 336 -22.69 -2.52 -13.49
N GLY A 337 -22.13 -2.49 -12.28
CA GLY A 337 -22.14 -3.61 -11.35
C GLY A 337 -23.36 -3.60 -10.43
N ASP A 338 -23.58 -4.72 -9.74
CA ASP A 338 -24.63 -4.88 -8.74
C ASP A 338 -24.16 -4.41 -7.35
N ILE A 339 -25.09 -3.85 -6.57
CA ILE A 339 -24.90 -3.57 -5.14
C ILE A 339 -25.81 -4.50 -4.35
N THR A 340 -25.21 -5.37 -3.53
CA THR A 340 -25.91 -6.28 -2.62
C THR A 340 -25.61 -5.89 -1.18
N ILE A 341 -26.65 -5.71 -0.37
CA ILE A 341 -26.54 -5.37 1.05
C ILE A 341 -27.33 -6.41 1.84
N ASP A 342 -26.64 -7.11 2.74
CA ASP A 342 -27.19 -8.09 3.67
C ASP A 342 -26.95 -7.60 5.10
N ALA A 343 -27.96 -6.98 5.72
CA ALA A 343 -27.91 -6.50 7.09
C ALA A 343 -28.90 -7.29 7.95
N SER A 344 -28.41 -7.92 9.02
CA SER A 344 -29.21 -8.82 9.85
C SER A 344 -30.08 -8.12 10.90
N ASP A 345 -29.77 -6.86 11.26
CA ASP A 345 -30.51 -6.07 12.25
C ASP A 345 -31.20 -4.86 11.60
N ARG A 346 -30.44 -3.87 11.12
CA ARG A 346 -31.00 -2.62 10.61
C ARG A 346 -30.23 -2.03 9.44
N ILE A 347 -30.97 -1.42 8.52
CA ILE A 347 -30.45 -0.47 7.53
C ILE A 347 -31.05 0.91 7.82
N LEU A 348 -30.21 1.93 8.01
CA LEU A 348 -30.58 3.34 8.05
C LEU A 348 -29.92 4.05 6.88
N ILE A 349 -30.73 4.69 6.03
CA ILE A 349 -30.27 5.58 4.97
C ILE A 349 -30.87 6.94 5.26
N ASP A 350 -30.03 7.94 5.45
CA ASP A 350 -30.45 9.31 5.73
C ASP A 350 -29.68 10.30 4.86
N ALA A 351 -30.40 11.26 4.31
CA ALA A 351 -29.86 12.26 3.40
C ALA A 351 -29.29 13.45 4.19
N PHE A 352 -28.80 14.48 3.47
CA PHE A 352 -28.58 15.79 4.09
C PHE A 352 -29.93 16.39 4.50
N ASP A 353 -30.01 16.91 5.73
CA ASP A 353 -31.01 17.91 6.10
C ASP A 353 -30.77 19.25 5.37
#